data_AF-B8HXW5-F1
#
_entry.id   AF-B8HXW5-F1
#
_cell.length_a   1.000
_cell.length_b   1.000
_cell.length_c   1.000
_cell.angle_alpha   90.00
_cell.angle_beta   90.00
_cell.angle_gamma   90.00
#
_symmetry.space_group_name_H-M   'P 1'
#
loop_
_entity.id
_entity.type
_entity.pdbx_description
1 polymer ?
#
loop_
_entity_poly.entity_id
_entity_poly.type
_entity_poly.pdbx_seq_one_letter_code
_entity_poly.pdbx_strand_id
1 'polypeptide(L)'
;MFWLPVQELPGPELQLPMSELSNEAVTDFATSKMGQAQNQRLGDLQTKGKTAGLSEAKRYELFPFYRFSRLVNFASQKPWLRLQNVDFSDGRVNNESFTIRPQTDIWVAASWDEYIQTIAYPTYEKARGYYYHGHMRIEMLPVGHDPAADDNAISLAINLYCIAQAIPLKVLSNCSYRKVEVGECQPDVSCYIGDRTQLIPWGTSTIDLNRFPAPDLVIEVAAKTLLDDMGIKRSLYEELGVAEYWIVDVENTQIVAYTLSEQGSYRLQNSQVLPGLSLAVLEEALRRSLTVDQSQVGAWLLAQFQRSS
;
A
#
# COMPACT_ATOMS: atom_id res chain seq x y z
N MET A 1 9.23 -21.00 -12.57
CA MET A 1 10.46 -20.24 -12.86
C MET A 1 10.07 -19.10 -13.77
N PHE A 2 9.66 -17.97 -13.19
CA PHE A 2 9.23 -16.78 -13.95
C PHE A 2 10.30 -15.72 -13.75
N TRP A 3 10.90 -15.33 -14.87
CA TRP A 3 11.96 -14.33 -14.98
C TRP A 3 11.34 -12.94 -14.84
N LEU A 4 11.97 -12.05 -14.07
CA LEU A 4 11.74 -10.61 -14.23
C LEU A 4 12.59 -10.13 -15.42
N PRO A 5 12.02 -9.48 -16.44
CA PRO A 5 12.82 -8.88 -17.50
C PRO A 5 13.60 -7.69 -16.96
N VAL A 6 14.87 -7.61 -17.36
CA VAL A 6 15.86 -6.55 -17.05
C VAL A 6 15.34 -5.12 -17.30
N GLN A 7 14.28 -4.98 -18.09
CA GLN A 7 13.65 -3.71 -18.48
C GLN A 7 12.86 -3.03 -17.35
N GLU A 8 12.53 -3.73 -16.27
CA GLU A 8 11.75 -3.20 -15.13
C GLU A 8 12.63 -2.59 -14.02
N LEU A 9 13.96 -2.60 -14.17
CA LEU A 9 14.86 -1.92 -13.22
C LEU A 9 15.03 -0.43 -13.61
N PRO A 10 14.86 0.52 -12.68
CA PRO A 10 14.99 1.94 -12.99
C PRO A 10 16.47 2.30 -13.28
N GLY A 11 16.74 2.62 -14.54
CA GLY A 11 17.99 3.24 -15.01
C GLY A 11 18.65 2.51 -16.20
N PRO A 12 19.09 3.23 -17.26
CA PRO A 12 19.68 2.62 -18.45
C PRO A 12 20.99 1.86 -18.18
N GLU A 13 21.71 2.25 -17.12
CA GLU A 13 23.01 1.66 -16.74
C GLU A 13 22.87 0.27 -16.10
N LEU A 14 21.69 -0.08 -15.59
CA LEU A 14 21.37 -1.44 -15.13
C LEU A 14 20.98 -2.36 -16.30
N GLN A 15 20.76 -1.82 -17.50
CA GLN A 15 20.24 -2.53 -18.68
C GLN A 15 21.29 -2.84 -19.76
N LEU A 16 22.56 -2.46 -19.55
CA LEU A 16 23.64 -2.64 -20.54
C LEU A 16 23.88 -4.13 -20.87
N PRO A 17 24.08 -4.49 -22.15
CA PRO A 17 24.56 -5.82 -22.55
C PRO A 17 25.91 -6.14 -21.91
N MET A 18 26.15 -7.41 -21.58
CA MET A 18 27.39 -7.92 -20.94
C MET A 18 28.69 -7.47 -21.65
N SER A 19 28.62 -7.26 -22.97
CA SER A 19 29.73 -6.85 -23.83
C SER A 19 30.08 -5.35 -23.74
N GLU A 20 29.21 -4.51 -23.18
CA GLU A 20 29.25 -3.05 -23.31
C GLU A 20 29.70 -2.30 -22.04
N LEU A 21 30.20 -3.00 -21.00
CA LEU A 21 30.82 -2.32 -19.86
C LEU A 21 32.00 -1.46 -20.32
N SER A 22 31.83 -0.14 -20.24
CA SER A 22 32.87 0.83 -20.57
C SER A 22 33.98 0.82 -19.53
N ASN A 23 35.19 1.24 -19.92
CA ASN A 23 36.31 1.40 -18.97
C ASN A 23 36.01 2.46 -17.89
N GLU A 24 35.15 3.42 -18.20
CA GLU A 24 34.64 4.43 -17.27
C GLU A 24 33.73 3.80 -16.21
N ALA A 25 32.78 2.94 -16.61
CA ALA A 25 31.91 2.21 -15.69
C ALA A 25 32.71 1.31 -14.72
N VAL A 26 33.78 0.67 -15.21
CA VAL A 26 34.71 -0.11 -14.38
C VAL A 26 35.44 0.78 -13.36
N THR A 27 35.73 2.03 -13.73
CA THR A 27 36.41 3.01 -12.87
C THR A 27 35.47 3.63 -11.83
N ASP A 28 34.19 3.85 -12.15
CA ASP A 28 33.20 4.31 -11.17
C ASP A 28 32.93 3.24 -10.11
N PHE A 29 32.76 1.98 -10.53
CA PHE A 29 32.55 0.85 -9.63
C PHE A 29 33.72 0.61 -8.67
N ALA A 30 34.94 0.86 -9.14
CA ALA A 30 36.18 0.80 -8.36
C ALA A 30 36.19 1.69 -7.10
N THR A 31 35.35 2.72 -7.06
CA THR A 31 35.25 3.64 -5.91
C THR A 31 34.17 3.24 -4.89
N SER A 32 33.32 2.25 -5.20
CA SER A 32 32.31 1.73 -4.28
C SER A 32 32.93 0.74 -3.27
N LYS A 33 32.62 0.89 -1.98
CA LYS A 33 33.18 0.03 -0.92
C LYS A 33 32.40 -1.30 -0.81
N MET A 34 33.04 -2.43 -1.11
CA MET A 34 32.54 -3.78 -0.83
C MET A 34 33.40 -4.51 0.23
N GLY A 35 33.13 -5.79 0.50
CA GLY A 35 33.89 -6.61 1.47
C GLY A 35 35.38 -6.77 1.09
N GLN A 36 36.23 -7.08 2.07
CA GLN A 36 37.70 -7.02 1.95
C GLN A 36 38.27 -7.89 0.81
N ALA A 37 37.77 -9.12 0.63
CA ALA A 37 38.20 -10.02 -0.44
C ALA A 37 37.76 -9.55 -1.84
N GLN A 38 36.59 -8.92 -1.94
CA GLN A 38 36.05 -8.39 -3.19
C GLN A 38 36.79 -7.12 -3.61
N ASN A 39 37.17 -6.26 -2.66
CA ASN A 39 37.99 -5.08 -2.94
C ASN A 39 39.39 -5.44 -3.47
N GLN A 40 39.98 -6.53 -2.97
CA GLN A 40 41.29 -7.00 -3.45
C GLN A 40 41.22 -7.51 -4.89
N ARG A 41 40.22 -8.36 -5.20
CA ARG A 41 40.00 -8.87 -6.57
C ARG A 41 39.63 -7.74 -7.55
N LEU A 42 38.87 -6.75 -7.11
CA LEU A 42 38.53 -5.56 -7.88
C LEU A 42 39.79 -4.73 -8.19
N GLY A 43 40.69 -4.55 -7.23
CA GLY A 43 41.99 -3.88 -7.44
C GLY A 43 42.90 -4.58 -8.46
N ASP A 44 42.92 -5.92 -8.48
CA ASP A 44 43.68 -6.69 -9.47
C ASP A 44 43.14 -6.49 -10.89
N LEU A 45 41.80 -6.44 -11.03
CA LEU A 45 41.12 -6.24 -12.31
C LEU A 45 41.28 -4.79 -12.80
N GLN A 46 41.28 -3.80 -11.91
CA GLN A 46 41.60 -2.40 -12.23
C GLN A 46 43.02 -2.25 -12.79
N THR A 47 44.00 -2.86 -12.13
CA THR A 47 45.41 -2.77 -12.52
C THR A 47 45.62 -3.36 -13.91
N LYS A 48 44.98 -4.50 -14.21
CA LYS A 48 45.01 -5.14 -15.53
C LYS A 48 44.23 -4.36 -16.60
N GLY A 49 43.09 -3.78 -16.25
CA GLY A 49 42.29 -2.96 -17.16
C GLY A 49 43.02 -1.69 -17.62
N LYS A 50 43.70 -1.00 -16.70
CA LYS A 50 44.51 0.20 -17.00
C LYS A 50 45.73 -0.07 -17.86
N THR A 51 46.31 -1.26 -17.79
CA THR A 51 47.58 -1.60 -18.48
C THR A 51 47.38 -2.29 -19.82
N ALA A 52 46.32 -3.09 -20.01
CA ALA A 52 46.16 -3.92 -21.20
C ALA A 52 44.72 -3.98 -21.76
N GLY A 53 43.77 -3.27 -21.15
CA GLY A 53 42.35 -3.48 -21.41
C GLY A 53 41.84 -4.81 -20.84
N LEU A 54 40.54 -4.88 -20.57
CA LEU A 54 39.90 -6.11 -20.10
C LEU A 54 39.42 -6.95 -21.27
N SER A 55 39.73 -8.24 -21.25
CA SER A 55 39.12 -9.22 -22.16
C SER A 55 37.63 -9.36 -21.87
N GLU A 56 36.87 -9.83 -22.86
CA GLU A 56 35.44 -10.08 -22.72
C GLU A 56 35.14 -10.98 -21.52
N ALA A 57 35.84 -12.10 -21.34
CA ALA A 57 35.70 -12.99 -20.19
C ALA A 57 35.86 -12.28 -18.82
N LYS A 58 36.74 -11.26 -18.73
CA LYS A 58 36.93 -10.49 -17.49
C LYS A 58 35.83 -9.44 -17.29
N ARG A 59 35.25 -8.90 -18.37
CA ARG A 59 34.06 -8.04 -18.29
C ARG A 59 32.84 -8.84 -17.82
N TYR A 60 32.70 -10.08 -18.30
CA TYR A 60 31.71 -11.04 -17.81
C TYR A 60 31.87 -11.33 -16.31
N GLU A 61 33.10 -11.45 -15.80
CA GLU A 61 33.36 -11.64 -14.36
C GLU A 61 33.00 -10.41 -13.52
N LEU A 62 33.15 -9.20 -14.06
CA LEU A 62 32.90 -7.93 -13.35
C LEU A 62 31.45 -7.48 -13.34
N PHE A 63 30.68 -7.85 -14.37
CA PHE A 63 29.32 -7.37 -14.56
C PHE A 63 28.36 -7.63 -13.39
N PRO A 64 28.35 -8.81 -12.74
CA PRO A 64 27.48 -9.05 -11.58
C PRO A 64 27.81 -8.12 -10.41
N PHE A 65 29.10 -7.83 -10.19
CA PHE A 65 29.53 -6.93 -9.11
C PHE A 65 29.23 -5.46 -9.43
N TYR A 66 29.41 -5.04 -10.70
CA TYR A 66 29.01 -3.72 -11.17
C TYR A 66 27.51 -3.53 -10.95
N ARG A 67 26.67 -4.46 -11.40
CA ARG A 67 25.22 -4.43 -11.15
C ARG A 67 24.89 -4.41 -9.66
N PHE A 68 25.50 -5.27 -8.86
CA PHE A 68 25.27 -5.31 -7.42
C PHE A 68 25.62 -3.98 -6.74
N SER A 69 26.77 -3.37 -7.05
CA SER A 69 27.16 -2.08 -6.48
C SER A 69 26.24 -0.93 -6.88
N ARG A 70 25.75 -0.92 -8.13
CA ARG A 70 24.75 0.05 -8.60
C ARG A 70 23.43 -0.13 -7.87
N LEU A 71 22.98 -1.37 -7.67
CA LEU A 71 21.79 -1.71 -6.89
C LEU A 71 21.95 -1.32 -5.42
N VAL A 72 23.11 -1.58 -4.81
CA VAL A 72 23.43 -1.18 -3.43
C VAL A 72 23.49 0.35 -3.30
N ASN A 73 24.11 1.05 -4.24
CA ASN A 73 24.15 2.51 -4.23
C ASN A 73 22.74 3.09 -4.38
N PHE A 74 21.96 2.59 -5.35
CA PHE A 74 20.56 2.98 -5.54
C PHE A 74 19.71 2.71 -4.28
N ALA A 75 19.80 1.52 -3.70
CA ALA A 75 19.11 1.18 -2.46
C ALA A 75 19.61 2.01 -1.25
N SER A 76 20.91 2.37 -1.22
CA SER A 76 21.46 3.21 -0.14
C SER A 76 20.95 4.64 -0.18
N GLN A 77 20.61 5.15 -1.36
CA GLN A 77 19.96 6.44 -1.55
C GLN A 77 18.47 6.38 -1.20
N LYS A 78 17.87 5.18 -1.14
CA LYS A 78 16.45 4.94 -0.90
C LYS A 78 16.28 3.90 0.22
N PRO A 79 16.39 4.31 1.50
CA PRO A 79 16.41 3.39 2.65
C PRO A 79 15.18 2.46 2.74
N TRP A 80 14.07 2.84 2.10
CA TRP A 80 12.85 2.06 2.00
C TRP A 80 12.91 0.90 1.00
N LEU A 81 14.01 0.75 0.27
CA LEU A 81 14.26 -0.37 -0.63
C LEU A 81 15.06 -1.47 0.09
N ARG A 82 14.56 -2.70 0.08
CA ARG A 82 15.31 -3.88 0.54
C ARG A 82 15.83 -4.71 -0.62
N LEU A 83 17.10 -5.12 -0.51
CA LEU A 83 17.68 -6.19 -1.31
C LEU A 83 17.25 -7.54 -0.72
N GLN A 84 16.68 -8.41 -1.54
CA GLN A 84 16.34 -9.80 -1.18
C GLN A 84 17.04 -10.79 -2.11
N ASN A 85 17.13 -12.05 -1.68
CA ASN A 85 17.70 -13.21 -2.40
C ASN A 85 19.23 -13.16 -2.62
N VAL A 86 19.96 -12.68 -1.61
CA VAL A 86 21.42 -12.67 -1.65
C VAL A 86 21.97 -14.06 -1.27
N ASP A 87 22.23 -14.91 -2.26
CA ASP A 87 22.97 -16.16 -2.05
C ASP A 87 24.48 -15.91 -2.24
N PHE A 88 25.25 -16.07 -1.17
CA PHE A 88 26.71 -15.94 -1.15
C PHE A 88 27.42 -17.30 -1.00
N SER A 89 26.69 -18.41 -1.08
CA SER A 89 27.17 -19.73 -0.64
C SER A 89 28.38 -20.29 -1.41
N ASP A 90 28.76 -19.72 -2.57
CA ASP A 90 29.89 -20.19 -3.38
C ASP A 90 30.94 -19.11 -3.73
N GLY A 91 30.85 -17.90 -3.14
CA GLY A 91 31.76 -16.80 -3.46
C GLY A 91 31.57 -16.21 -4.87
N ARG A 92 30.52 -16.59 -5.58
CA ARG A 92 30.07 -15.95 -6.82
C ARG A 92 28.78 -15.19 -6.55
N VAL A 93 28.66 -14.00 -7.12
CA VAL A 93 27.36 -13.34 -7.23
C VAL A 93 26.61 -14.09 -8.33
N ASN A 94 25.74 -15.03 -7.97
CA ASN A 94 24.88 -15.69 -8.94
C ASN A 94 24.08 -14.61 -9.68
N ASN A 95 24.17 -14.63 -11.01
CA ASN A 95 23.85 -13.49 -11.89
C ASN A 95 22.34 -13.13 -11.95
N GLU A 96 21.48 -13.75 -11.13
CA GLU A 96 20.06 -13.91 -11.48
C GLU A 96 19.04 -13.68 -10.36
N SER A 97 19.41 -13.34 -9.12
CA SER A 97 18.38 -13.23 -8.08
C SER A 97 18.61 -12.10 -7.08
N PHE A 98 18.78 -10.87 -7.54
CA PHE A 98 18.62 -9.71 -6.65
C PHE A 98 17.34 -8.98 -7.04
N THR A 99 16.40 -8.89 -6.12
CA THR A 99 15.22 -8.06 -6.30
C THR A 99 15.25 -6.98 -5.24
N ILE A 100 15.13 -5.74 -5.70
CA ILE A 100 14.86 -4.61 -4.81
C ILE A 100 13.35 -4.52 -4.65
N ARG A 101 12.88 -4.49 -3.40
CA ARG A 101 11.45 -4.31 -3.09
C ARG A 101 11.24 -3.18 -2.10
N PRO A 102 10.24 -2.31 -2.30
CA PRO A 102 9.76 -1.42 -1.26
C PRO A 102 9.44 -2.19 0.02
N GLN A 103 9.81 -1.61 1.16
CA GLN A 103 9.30 -2.01 2.45
C GLN A 103 7.79 -1.79 2.49
N THR A 104 7.06 -2.81 2.95
CA THR A 104 5.62 -2.74 3.14
C THR A 104 5.28 -2.30 4.56
N ASP A 105 4.03 -1.89 4.75
CA ASP A 105 3.41 -1.61 6.05
C ASP A 105 4.07 -0.48 6.85
N ILE A 106 4.83 0.38 6.16
CA ILE A 106 5.43 1.61 6.69
C ILE A 106 5.26 2.76 5.69
N TRP A 107 5.24 3.99 6.21
CA TRP A 107 5.28 5.20 5.39
C TRP A 107 6.72 5.54 5.02
N VAL A 108 6.95 5.79 3.73
CA VAL A 108 8.28 6.07 3.18
C VAL A 108 8.23 7.24 2.22
N ALA A 109 9.25 8.09 2.24
CA ALA A 109 9.32 9.24 1.34
C ALA A 109 9.37 8.77 -0.13
N ALA A 110 8.48 9.29 -0.96
CA ALA A 110 8.37 9.01 -2.38
C ALA A 110 7.69 10.17 -3.11
N SER A 111 8.18 10.49 -4.30
CA SER A 111 7.45 11.33 -5.26
C SER A 111 6.21 10.61 -5.79
N TRP A 112 5.29 11.38 -6.38
CA TRP A 112 4.09 10.85 -7.01
C TRP A 112 4.42 9.80 -8.08
N ASP A 113 5.38 10.11 -8.96
CA ASP A 113 5.78 9.21 -10.05
C ASP A 113 6.38 7.91 -9.53
N GLU A 114 7.20 7.97 -8.47
CA GLU A 114 7.73 6.79 -7.81
C GLU A 114 6.63 5.92 -7.21
N TYR A 115 5.62 6.54 -6.60
CA TYR A 115 4.46 5.84 -6.06
C TYR A 115 3.67 5.13 -7.17
N ILE A 116 3.31 5.83 -8.25
CA ILE A 116 2.55 5.25 -9.37
C ILE A 116 3.30 4.08 -10.02
N GLN A 117 4.61 4.23 -10.23
CA GLN A 117 5.45 3.14 -10.73
C GLN A 117 5.49 1.97 -9.74
N THR A 118 5.53 2.25 -8.44
CA THR A 118 5.60 1.24 -7.40
C THR A 118 4.33 0.40 -7.31
N ILE A 119 3.15 1.02 -7.27
CA ILE A 119 1.88 0.28 -7.17
C ILE A 119 1.52 -0.49 -8.44
N ALA A 120 2.12 -0.14 -9.58
CA ALA A 120 1.92 -0.82 -10.84
C ALA A 120 2.67 -2.17 -10.94
N TYR A 121 3.62 -2.46 -10.05
CA TYR A 121 4.35 -3.72 -10.10
C TYR A 121 3.43 -4.92 -9.79
N PRO A 122 3.49 -6.02 -10.57
CA PRO A 122 2.63 -7.20 -10.36
C PRO A 122 2.72 -7.82 -8.97
N THR A 123 3.84 -7.65 -8.27
CA THR A 123 4.01 -8.12 -6.88
C THR A 123 3.02 -7.47 -5.92
N TYR A 124 2.55 -6.26 -6.24
CA TYR A 124 1.64 -5.46 -5.42
C TYR A 124 0.22 -5.42 -5.97
N GLU A 125 -0.12 -6.28 -6.95
CA GLU A 125 -1.48 -6.37 -7.52
C GLU A 125 -2.54 -6.61 -6.43
N LYS A 126 -2.17 -7.28 -5.33
CA LYS A 126 -3.04 -7.55 -4.18
C LYS A 126 -2.74 -6.69 -2.95
N ALA A 127 -1.89 -5.67 -3.09
CA ALA A 127 -1.57 -4.74 -2.01
C ALA A 127 -2.44 -3.50 -2.13
N ARG A 128 -2.67 -2.83 -1.00
CA ARG A 128 -3.26 -1.49 -0.97
C ARG A 128 -2.15 -0.46 -1.03
N GLY A 129 -2.31 0.53 -1.90
CA GLY A 129 -1.39 1.66 -2.00
C GLY A 129 -2.00 2.89 -1.37
N TYR A 130 -1.22 3.61 -0.58
CA TYR A 130 -1.56 4.94 -0.07
C TYR A 130 -0.48 5.93 -0.44
N TYR A 131 -0.88 7.16 -0.75
CA TYR A 131 0.03 8.28 -1.00
C TYR A 131 -0.46 9.53 -0.28
N TYR A 132 0.41 10.18 0.47
CA TYR A 132 0.09 11.41 1.19
C TYR A 132 1.35 12.25 1.45
N HIS A 133 1.29 13.55 1.12
CA HIS A 133 2.37 14.53 1.37
C HIS A 133 3.80 14.02 1.08
N GLY A 134 4.05 13.52 -0.13
CA GLY A 134 5.39 13.06 -0.51
C GLY A 134 5.82 11.75 0.16
N HIS A 135 4.89 11.01 0.75
CA HIS A 135 5.11 9.70 1.32
C HIS A 135 4.15 8.68 0.72
N MET A 136 4.62 7.45 0.55
CA MET A 136 3.78 6.32 0.18
C MET A 136 3.79 5.24 1.26
N ARG A 137 2.75 4.43 1.26
CA ARG A 137 2.65 3.18 2.03
C ARG A 137 2.10 2.10 1.12
N ILE A 138 2.78 0.96 1.09
CA ILE A 138 2.27 -0.26 0.46
C ILE A 138 1.86 -1.21 1.57
N GLU A 139 0.57 -1.48 1.70
CA GLU A 139 0.02 -2.32 2.74
C GLU A 139 -0.39 -3.68 2.15
N MET A 140 0.12 -4.75 2.75
CA MET A 140 -0.23 -6.10 2.30
C MET A 140 -1.53 -6.53 2.96
N LEU A 141 -2.52 -6.92 2.16
CA LEU A 141 -3.79 -7.42 2.69
C LEU A 141 -3.52 -8.60 3.64
N PRO A 142 -4.05 -8.56 4.88
CA PRO A 142 -3.87 -9.66 5.81
C PRO A 142 -4.55 -10.91 5.25
N VAL A 143 -3.83 -12.04 5.25
CA VAL A 143 -4.35 -13.34 4.81
C VAL A 143 -4.69 -14.17 6.04
N GLY A 144 -5.97 -14.47 6.24
CA GLY A 144 -6.43 -15.27 7.38
C GLY A 144 -7.95 -15.24 7.56
N HIS A 145 -8.47 -16.14 8.39
CA HIS A 145 -9.91 -16.21 8.70
C HIS A 145 -10.40 -14.96 9.45
N ASP A 146 -9.66 -14.53 10.47
CA ASP A 146 -10.14 -13.50 11.41
C ASP A 146 -10.30 -12.11 10.75
N PRO A 147 -9.32 -11.59 9.97
CA PRO A 147 -9.51 -10.34 9.22
C PRO A 147 -10.68 -10.39 8.23
N ALA A 148 -10.94 -11.55 7.62
CA ALA A 148 -12.07 -11.73 6.70
C ALA A 148 -13.43 -11.81 7.41
N ALA A 149 -13.47 -12.17 8.70
CA ALA A 149 -14.69 -12.22 9.49
C ALA A 149 -15.10 -10.83 10.00
N ASP A 150 -14.14 -9.99 10.38
CA ASP A 150 -14.39 -8.67 10.99
C ASP A 150 -14.94 -7.64 9.98
N ASP A 151 -14.44 -7.62 8.74
CA ASP A 151 -14.93 -6.76 7.65
C ASP A 151 -16.44 -6.93 7.37
N ASN A 152 -16.95 -8.14 7.60
CA ASN A 152 -18.31 -8.52 7.25
C ASN A 152 -19.37 -8.02 8.25
N ALA A 153 -19.01 -7.85 9.53
CA ALA A 153 -19.97 -7.48 10.57
C ALA A 153 -20.42 -6.02 10.41
N ILE A 154 -19.47 -5.10 10.22
CA ILE A 154 -19.77 -3.67 10.06
C ILE A 154 -20.49 -3.38 8.74
N SER A 155 -20.05 -4.03 7.66
CA SER A 155 -20.68 -3.94 6.34
C SER A 155 -22.13 -4.43 6.38
N LEU A 156 -22.40 -5.56 7.03
CA LEU A 156 -23.76 -6.06 7.24
C LEU A 156 -24.61 -5.05 8.00
N ALA A 157 -24.09 -4.48 9.10
CA ALA A 157 -24.85 -3.56 9.93
C ALA A 157 -25.28 -2.30 9.18
N ILE A 158 -24.39 -1.72 8.37
CA ILE A 158 -24.70 -0.52 7.56
C ILE A 158 -25.74 -0.85 6.50
N ASN A 159 -25.61 -1.99 5.82
CA ASN A 159 -26.60 -2.44 4.85
C ASN A 159 -27.97 -2.62 5.50
N LEU A 160 -28.05 -3.33 6.63
CA LEU A 160 -29.31 -3.55 7.35
C LEU A 160 -29.93 -2.24 7.84
N TYR A 161 -29.12 -1.31 8.33
CA TYR A 161 -29.60 0.01 8.74
C TYR A 161 -30.22 0.75 7.57
N CYS A 162 -29.49 0.88 6.46
CA CYS A 162 -29.97 1.61 5.29
C CYS A 162 -31.22 0.95 4.67
N ILE A 163 -31.28 -0.38 4.65
CA ILE A 163 -32.48 -1.14 4.23
C ILE A 163 -33.67 -0.80 5.14
N ALA A 164 -33.47 -0.86 6.46
CA ALA A 164 -34.55 -0.60 7.43
C ALA A 164 -35.07 0.85 7.37
N GLN A 165 -34.19 1.80 7.07
CA GLN A 165 -34.51 3.23 6.98
C GLN A 165 -34.87 3.70 5.55
N ALA A 166 -34.91 2.79 4.57
CA ALA A 166 -35.11 3.11 3.15
C ALA A 166 -34.12 4.16 2.60
N ILE A 167 -32.87 4.13 3.07
CA ILE A 167 -31.78 5.00 2.60
C ILE A 167 -31.05 4.29 1.45
N PRO A 168 -31.00 4.87 0.24
CA PRO A 168 -30.20 4.32 -0.84
C PRO A 168 -28.71 4.23 -0.44
N LEU A 169 -28.09 3.09 -0.70
CA LEU A 169 -26.71 2.82 -0.30
C LEU A 169 -25.96 2.10 -1.43
N LYS A 170 -24.73 2.54 -1.71
CA LYS A 170 -23.76 1.81 -2.52
C LYS A 170 -22.51 1.61 -1.67
N VAL A 171 -22.25 0.35 -1.31
CA VAL A 171 -21.05 -0.06 -0.58
C VAL A 171 -20.01 -0.57 -1.57
N LEU A 172 -18.77 -0.13 -1.41
CA LEU A 172 -17.61 -0.56 -2.17
C LEU A 172 -16.53 -1.03 -1.18
N SER A 173 -15.90 -2.16 -1.48
CA SER A 173 -14.77 -2.68 -0.75
C SER A 173 -13.50 -2.60 -1.60
N ASN A 174 -12.36 -2.29 -0.97
CA ASN A 174 -11.04 -2.21 -1.63
C ASN A 174 -11.02 -1.29 -2.87
N CYS A 175 -11.80 -0.20 -2.86
CA CYS A 175 -11.85 0.74 -3.97
C CYS A 175 -10.69 1.74 -3.90
N SER A 176 -10.01 2.02 -5.01
CA SER A 176 -8.97 3.05 -5.08
C SER A 176 -9.57 4.41 -5.42
N TYR A 177 -9.26 5.38 -4.58
CA TYR A 177 -9.64 6.79 -4.73
C TYR A 177 -8.38 7.62 -4.91
N ARG A 178 -8.26 8.30 -6.05
CA ARG A 178 -7.04 8.97 -6.46
C ARG A 178 -7.31 10.42 -6.81
N LYS A 179 -6.58 11.34 -6.18
CA LYS A 179 -6.46 12.74 -6.59
C LYS A 179 -5.02 12.99 -7.02
N VAL A 180 -4.81 13.13 -8.33
CA VAL A 180 -3.46 13.21 -8.93
C VAL A 180 -2.60 14.27 -8.23
N GLU A 181 -1.38 13.89 -7.86
CA GLU A 181 -0.39 14.72 -7.15
C GLU A 181 -0.78 15.19 -5.74
N VAL A 182 -1.98 14.86 -5.25
CA VAL A 182 -2.45 15.17 -3.90
C VAL A 182 -2.40 13.92 -3.02
N GLY A 183 -3.05 12.83 -3.43
CA GLY A 183 -3.19 11.64 -2.60
C GLY A 183 -3.90 10.47 -3.26
N GLU A 184 -3.68 9.29 -2.71
CA GLU A 184 -4.45 8.08 -3.02
C GLU A 184 -4.70 7.27 -1.76
N CYS A 185 -5.92 6.72 -1.64
CA CYS A 185 -6.30 5.82 -0.56
C CYS A 185 -7.12 4.62 -1.07
N GLN A 186 -7.08 3.54 -0.30
CA GLN A 186 -7.81 2.29 -0.56
C GLN A 186 -8.43 1.77 0.74
N PRO A 187 -9.58 2.30 1.17
CA PRO A 187 -10.18 1.88 2.43
C PRO A 187 -10.69 0.44 2.40
N ASP A 188 -10.85 -0.15 3.60
CA ASP A 188 -11.58 -1.42 3.75
C ASP A 188 -13.00 -1.33 3.18
N VAL A 189 -13.76 -0.32 3.62
CA VAL A 189 -15.13 -0.07 3.18
C VAL A 189 -15.34 1.41 2.88
N SER A 190 -16.11 1.68 1.84
CA SER A 190 -16.50 3.02 1.43
C SER A 190 -17.95 3.02 0.94
N CYS A 191 -18.68 4.09 1.26
CA CYS A 191 -20.10 4.18 0.95
C CYS A 191 -20.45 5.48 0.23
N TYR A 192 -21.27 5.37 -0.81
CA TYR A 192 -22.05 6.48 -1.35
C TYR A 192 -23.49 6.35 -0.88
N ILE A 193 -24.08 7.44 -0.41
CA ILE A 193 -25.37 7.45 0.30
C ILE A 193 -26.38 8.34 -0.43
N GLY A 194 -27.65 7.92 -0.45
CA GLY A 194 -28.76 8.67 -1.05
C GLY A 194 -28.61 8.84 -2.56
N ASP A 195 -28.80 10.07 -3.04
CA ASP A 195 -28.75 10.41 -4.47
C ASP A 195 -27.36 10.19 -5.10
N ARG A 196 -26.32 9.95 -4.27
CA ARG A 196 -24.93 9.78 -4.71
C ARG A 196 -24.60 8.35 -5.15
N THR A 197 -25.49 7.40 -4.90
CA THR A 197 -25.27 5.96 -5.17
C THR A 197 -25.00 5.62 -6.63
N GLN A 198 -25.43 6.45 -7.58
CA GLN A 198 -25.27 6.23 -9.02
C GLN A 198 -24.16 7.07 -9.66
N LEU A 199 -23.37 7.82 -8.87
CA LEU A 199 -22.40 8.76 -9.42
C LEU A 199 -21.18 8.11 -10.08
N ILE A 200 -20.85 6.88 -9.68
CA ILE A 200 -19.67 6.17 -10.19
C ILE A 200 -20.11 5.16 -11.27
N PRO A 201 -19.72 5.38 -12.55
CA PRO A 201 -20.06 4.47 -13.65
C PRO A 201 -19.44 3.09 -13.49
N TRP A 202 -20.11 2.07 -14.03
CA TRP A 202 -19.57 0.72 -14.16
C TRP A 202 -18.31 0.70 -15.04
N GLY A 203 -17.36 -0.18 -14.71
CA GLY A 203 -16.08 -0.30 -15.41
C GLY A 203 -15.01 0.68 -14.94
N THR A 204 -15.31 1.53 -13.95
CA THR A 204 -14.31 2.40 -13.30
C THR A 204 -13.39 1.55 -12.41
N SER A 205 -12.09 1.52 -12.70
CA SER A 205 -11.09 0.78 -11.91
C SER A 205 -10.58 1.58 -10.71
N THR A 206 -10.14 2.82 -10.95
CA THR A 206 -9.74 3.79 -9.94
C THR A 206 -10.66 5.00 -10.04
N ILE A 207 -11.22 5.44 -8.92
CA ILE A 207 -12.06 6.63 -8.86
C ILE A 207 -11.16 7.87 -8.85
N ASP A 208 -11.15 8.60 -9.96
CA ASP A 208 -10.48 9.89 -10.07
C ASP A 208 -11.28 10.99 -9.36
N LEU A 209 -10.76 11.45 -8.22
CA LEU A 209 -11.37 12.46 -7.35
C LEU A 209 -11.37 13.88 -7.94
N ASN A 210 -10.67 14.10 -9.06
CA ASN A 210 -10.84 15.34 -9.83
C ASN A 210 -12.12 15.32 -10.68
N ARG A 211 -12.72 14.13 -10.89
CA ARG A 211 -13.87 13.91 -11.76
C ARG A 211 -15.12 13.47 -11.00
N PHE A 212 -14.94 12.68 -9.96
CA PHE A 212 -16.01 12.13 -9.14
C PHE A 212 -15.80 12.54 -7.69
N PRO A 213 -16.87 12.67 -6.90
CA PRO A 213 -16.71 13.04 -5.51
C PRO A 213 -16.18 11.86 -4.69
N ALA A 214 -15.52 12.19 -3.58
CA ALA A 214 -15.15 11.23 -2.53
C ALA A 214 -16.39 10.51 -1.96
N PRO A 215 -16.23 9.31 -1.39
CA PRO A 215 -17.31 8.62 -0.71
C PRO A 215 -17.80 9.43 0.51
N ASP A 216 -19.07 9.24 0.86
CA ASP A 216 -19.70 9.92 2.01
C ASP A 216 -19.17 9.37 3.34
N LEU A 217 -18.96 8.06 3.39
CA LEU A 217 -18.41 7.35 4.55
C LEU A 217 -17.24 6.47 4.12
N VAL A 218 -16.15 6.53 4.89
CA VAL A 218 -15.04 5.57 4.84
C VAL A 218 -14.90 4.86 6.17
N ILE A 219 -14.58 3.57 6.13
CA ILE A 219 -14.35 2.73 7.30
C ILE A 219 -13.05 1.96 7.10
N GLU A 220 -12.18 1.99 8.10
CA GLU A 220 -11.01 1.11 8.22
C GLU A 220 -11.23 0.13 9.38
N VAL A 221 -10.75 -1.09 9.23
CA VAL A 221 -10.81 -2.18 10.20
C VAL A 221 -9.41 -2.41 10.76
N ALA A 222 -9.15 -1.79 11.91
CA ALA A 222 -7.83 -1.66 12.47
C ALA A 222 -7.47 -2.84 13.38
N ALA A 223 -6.96 -3.93 12.79
CA ALA A 223 -6.41 -5.04 13.56
C ALA A 223 -4.96 -4.78 14.03
N LYS A 224 -4.16 -4.06 13.22
CA LYS A 224 -2.74 -3.77 13.49
C LYS A 224 -2.34 -2.33 13.13
N THR A 225 -3.27 -1.56 12.59
CA THR A 225 -3.04 -0.25 11.97
C THR A 225 -3.68 0.89 12.75
N LEU A 226 -4.24 0.64 13.93
CA LEU A 226 -5.03 1.61 14.70
C LEU A 226 -4.39 3.00 14.81
N LEU A 227 -3.11 3.08 15.16
CA LEU A 227 -2.41 4.36 15.27
C LEU A 227 -2.20 5.06 13.92
N ASP A 228 -2.03 4.29 12.85
CA ASP A 228 -1.91 4.80 11.49
C ASP A 228 -3.25 5.31 10.96
N ASP A 229 -4.32 4.53 11.19
CA ASP A 229 -5.70 4.87 10.85
C ASP A 229 -6.15 6.12 11.61
N MET A 230 -5.81 6.27 12.90
CA MET A 230 -6.10 7.47 13.69
C MET A 230 -5.25 8.69 13.30
N GLY A 231 -4.10 8.44 12.66
CA GLY A 231 -3.07 9.43 12.35
C GLY A 231 -3.07 9.84 10.88
N ILE A 232 -2.10 9.29 10.13
CA ILE A 232 -1.79 9.73 8.76
C ILE A 232 -2.95 9.43 7.81
N LYS A 233 -3.56 8.25 7.89
CA LYS A 233 -4.67 7.88 7.01
C LYS A 233 -5.90 8.77 7.24
N ARG A 234 -6.26 9.07 8.50
CA ARG A 234 -7.33 10.04 8.81
C ARG A 234 -7.09 11.38 8.10
N SER A 235 -5.89 11.94 8.22
CA SER A 235 -5.53 13.22 7.56
C SER A 235 -5.60 13.12 6.03
N LEU A 236 -5.17 11.99 5.46
CA LEU A 236 -5.33 11.72 4.03
C LEU A 236 -6.80 11.71 3.60
N TYR A 237 -7.68 11.00 4.31
CA TYR A 237 -9.12 11.00 3.99
C TYR A 237 -9.76 12.38 4.15
N GLU A 238 -9.31 13.17 5.12
CA GLU A 238 -9.72 14.57 5.33
C GLU A 238 -9.35 15.43 4.11
N GLU A 239 -8.11 15.36 3.64
CA GLU A 239 -7.64 16.14 2.48
C GLU A 239 -8.28 15.68 1.15
N LEU A 240 -8.65 14.41 1.06
CA LEU A 240 -9.37 13.86 -0.10
C LEU A 240 -10.87 14.20 -0.09
N GLY A 241 -11.39 14.83 0.96
CA GLY A 241 -12.76 15.33 1.01
C GLY A 241 -13.82 14.28 1.35
N VAL A 242 -13.44 13.22 2.06
CA VAL A 242 -14.40 12.28 2.67
C VAL A 242 -15.18 13.02 3.77
N ALA A 243 -16.48 12.77 3.92
CA ALA A 243 -17.31 13.49 4.90
C ALA A 243 -17.29 12.85 6.31
N GLU A 244 -17.28 11.52 6.38
CA GLU A 244 -17.27 10.78 7.64
C GLU A 244 -16.27 9.61 7.58
N TYR A 245 -15.52 9.40 8.65
CA TYR A 245 -14.46 8.41 8.71
C TYR A 245 -14.51 7.61 10.02
N TRP A 246 -14.65 6.29 9.92
CA TRP A 246 -14.72 5.38 11.05
C TRP A 246 -13.52 4.46 11.07
N ILE A 247 -13.05 4.16 12.28
CA ILE A 247 -12.02 3.16 12.53
C ILE A 247 -12.63 2.15 13.48
N VAL A 248 -12.76 0.91 13.03
CA VAL A 248 -13.15 -0.22 13.86
C VAL A 248 -11.90 -0.73 14.56
N ASP A 249 -11.78 -0.45 15.85
CA ASP A 249 -10.74 -1.02 16.70
C ASP A 249 -11.15 -2.46 17.05
N VAL A 250 -10.57 -3.42 16.34
CA VAL A 250 -10.88 -4.85 16.48
C VAL A 250 -10.48 -5.34 17.87
N GLU A 251 -9.32 -4.90 18.38
CA GLU A 251 -8.77 -5.35 19.66
C GLU A 251 -9.67 -4.93 20.83
N ASN A 252 -10.18 -3.70 20.81
CA ASN A 252 -11.04 -3.18 21.88
C ASN A 252 -12.54 -3.30 21.58
N THR A 253 -12.92 -3.76 20.39
CA THR A 253 -14.31 -3.86 19.93
C THR A 253 -15.06 -2.52 20.06
N GLN A 254 -14.43 -1.46 19.54
CA GLN A 254 -14.92 -0.08 19.62
C GLN A 254 -14.88 0.61 18.25
N ILE A 255 -15.71 1.64 18.08
CA ILE A 255 -15.69 2.45 16.87
C ILE A 255 -15.22 3.87 17.20
N VAL A 256 -14.12 4.24 16.58
CA VAL A 256 -13.57 5.58 16.60
C VAL A 256 -14.04 6.31 15.35
N ALA A 257 -15.02 7.19 15.47
CA ALA A 257 -15.59 7.91 14.34
C ALA A 257 -15.30 9.41 14.36
N TYR A 258 -15.15 9.98 13.16
CA TYR A 258 -14.97 11.39 12.93
C TYR A 258 -15.87 11.91 11.82
N THR A 259 -16.42 13.11 11.98
CA THR A 259 -16.77 13.94 10.83
C THR A 259 -15.50 14.66 10.38
N LEU A 260 -15.29 14.71 9.07
CA LEU A 260 -14.16 15.37 8.44
C LEU A 260 -14.65 16.65 7.75
N SER A 261 -13.94 17.75 7.96
CA SER A 261 -14.28 19.05 7.40
C SER A 261 -13.02 19.82 7.04
N GLU A 262 -13.13 20.89 6.25
CA GLU A 262 -11.99 21.75 5.91
C GLU A 262 -11.29 22.36 7.14
N GLN A 263 -11.97 22.43 8.29
CA GLN A 263 -11.46 23.02 9.53
C GLN A 263 -10.91 21.99 10.53
N GLY A 264 -10.84 20.72 10.14
CA GLY A 264 -10.42 19.63 11.02
C GLY A 264 -11.43 18.49 11.09
N SER A 265 -11.06 17.47 11.88
CA SER A 265 -11.91 16.33 12.20
C SER A 265 -12.46 16.39 13.64
N TYR A 266 -13.72 16.01 13.84
CA TYR A 266 -14.37 16.00 15.16
C TYR A 266 -14.96 14.64 15.49
N ARG A 267 -14.79 14.17 16.74
CA ARG A 267 -15.30 12.88 17.20
C ARG A 267 -16.82 12.81 17.17
N LEU A 268 -17.35 11.67 16.72
CA LEU A 268 -18.78 11.39 16.65
C LEU A 268 -19.16 10.22 17.57
N GLN A 269 -20.42 10.25 18.02
CA GLN A 269 -21.11 9.13 18.70
C GLN A 269 -22.33 8.65 17.89
N ASN A 270 -22.82 9.50 16.99
CA ASN A 270 -23.89 9.19 16.05
C ASN A 270 -23.44 9.66 14.66
N SER A 271 -23.77 8.88 13.65
CA SER A 271 -23.43 9.21 12.27
C SER A 271 -24.17 10.47 11.81
N GLN A 272 -23.47 11.31 11.06
CA GLN A 272 -24.02 12.49 10.40
C GLN A 272 -24.46 12.16 8.96
N VAL A 273 -23.78 11.22 8.30
CA VAL A 273 -24.14 10.76 6.95
C VAL A 273 -25.19 9.63 6.94
N LEU A 274 -25.41 8.97 8.08
CA LEU A 274 -26.50 8.01 8.32
C LEU A 274 -27.37 8.50 9.50
N PRO A 275 -28.29 9.47 9.27
CA PRO A 275 -28.97 10.19 10.34
C PRO A 275 -29.78 9.28 11.27
N GLY A 276 -29.44 9.29 12.56
CA GLY A 276 -30.10 8.47 13.60
C GLY A 276 -29.36 7.17 13.92
N LEU A 277 -28.29 6.83 13.20
CA LEU A 277 -27.46 5.68 13.53
C LEU A 277 -26.52 5.99 14.68
N SER A 278 -26.77 5.35 15.84
CA SER A 278 -25.86 5.37 16.98
C SER A 278 -24.72 4.35 16.81
N LEU A 279 -23.49 4.79 16.98
CA LEU A 279 -22.31 3.92 16.87
C LEU A 279 -22.26 2.87 17.99
N ALA A 280 -22.85 3.17 19.15
CA ALA A 280 -22.93 2.23 20.27
C ALA A 280 -23.72 0.95 19.91
N VAL A 281 -24.70 1.04 19.01
CA VAL A 281 -25.44 -0.13 18.49
C VAL A 281 -24.53 -1.00 17.62
N LEU A 282 -23.66 -0.37 16.83
CA LEU A 282 -22.69 -1.08 15.99
C LEU A 282 -21.62 -1.76 16.84
N GLU A 283 -21.09 -1.07 17.87
CA GLU A 283 -20.14 -1.67 18.81
C GLU A 283 -20.74 -2.87 19.55
N GLU A 284 -22.01 -2.81 19.94
CA GLU A 284 -22.69 -3.96 20.54
C GLU A 284 -22.86 -5.11 19.52
N ALA A 285 -23.08 -4.82 18.24
CA ALA A 285 -23.10 -5.84 17.21
C ALA A 285 -21.73 -6.52 17.04
N LEU A 286 -20.64 -5.75 17.07
CA LEU A 286 -19.27 -6.28 17.04
C LEU A 286 -18.98 -7.16 18.27
N ARG A 287 -19.43 -6.76 19.48
CA ARG A 287 -19.31 -7.63 20.66
C ARG A 287 -20.08 -8.94 20.52
N ARG A 288 -21.28 -8.88 19.93
CA ARG A 288 -22.10 -10.08 19.69
C ARG A 288 -21.47 -11.02 18.68
N SER A 289 -20.84 -10.51 17.61
CA SER A 289 -20.20 -11.36 16.60
C SER A 289 -19.06 -12.22 17.15
N LEU A 290 -18.53 -11.91 18.33
CA LEU A 290 -17.55 -12.75 19.02
C LEU A 290 -18.14 -14.06 19.58
N THR A 291 -19.47 -14.16 19.74
CA THR A 291 -20.11 -15.28 20.45
C THR A 291 -21.29 -15.92 19.70
N VAL A 292 -21.88 -15.24 18.73
CA VAL A 292 -23.00 -15.74 17.93
C VAL A 292 -22.73 -15.57 16.44
N ASP A 293 -23.40 -16.37 15.61
CA ASP A 293 -23.23 -16.32 14.16
C ASP A 293 -23.79 -15.02 13.54
N GLN A 294 -23.31 -14.71 12.33
CA GLN A 294 -23.65 -13.49 11.60
C GLN A 294 -25.17 -13.32 11.37
N SER A 295 -25.92 -14.42 11.20
CA SER A 295 -27.36 -14.34 10.97
C SER A 295 -28.11 -13.92 12.24
N GLN A 296 -27.66 -14.38 13.40
CA GLN A 296 -28.19 -13.96 14.70
C GLN A 296 -27.87 -12.50 15.01
N VAL A 297 -26.64 -12.04 14.70
CA VAL A 297 -26.27 -10.61 14.82
C VAL A 297 -27.15 -9.76 13.90
N GLY A 298 -27.33 -10.17 12.64
CA GLY A 298 -28.18 -9.47 11.68
C GLY A 298 -29.65 -9.38 12.12
N ALA A 299 -30.21 -10.46 12.65
CA ALA A 299 -31.56 -10.46 13.19
C ALA A 299 -31.71 -9.49 14.39
N TRP A 300 -30.72 -9.46 15.28
CA TRP A 300 -30.69 -8.52 16.40
C TRP A 300 -30.60 -7.06 15.93
N LEU A 301 -29.72 -6.76 14.97
CA LEU A 301 -29.54 -5.44 14.37
C LEU A 301 -30.85 -4.92 13.74
N LEU A 302 -31.51 -5.74 12.93
CA LEU A 302 -32.81 -5.38 12.33
C LEU A 302 -33.84 -5.02 13.41
N ALA A 303 -33.91 -5.79 14.49
CA ALA A 303 -34.80 -5.49 15.60
C ALA A 303 -34.46 -4.17 16.31
N GLN A 304 -33.18 -3.77 16.39
CA GLN A 304 -32.80 -2.45 16.92
C GLN A 304 -33.21 -1.32 15.97
N PHE A 305 -32.94 -1.47 14.68
CA PHE A 305 -33.16 -0.42 13.69
C PHE A 305 -34.63 -0.14 13.44
N GLN A 306 -35.49 -1.16 13.49
CA GLN A 306 -36.94 -1.01 13.34
C GLN A 306 -37.64 -0.37 14.55
N ARG A 307 -37.02 -0.39 15.74
CA ARG A 307 -37.58 0.24 16.96
C ARG A 307 -37.30 1.74 17.03
N SER A 308 -36.35 2.21 16.24
CA SER A 308 -35.85 3.59 16.28
C SER A 308 -36.45 4.47 15.18
N SER A 309 -37.42 3.94 14.42
CA SER A 309 -38.14 4.57 13.31
C SER A 309 -39.51 5.11 13.73
#